data_AF-A0A2S7MZG6-F1
#
_entry.id   AF-A0A2S7MZG6-F1
#
_cell.length_a   1.000
_cell.length_b   1.000
_cell.length_c   1.000
_cell.angle_alpha   90.00
_cell.angle_beta   90.00
_cell.angle_gamma   90.00
#
_symmetry.space_group_name_H-M   'P 1'
#
loop_
_entity.id
_entity.type
_entity.pdbx_description
1 polymer ?
#
loop_
_entity_poly.entity_id
_entity_poly.type
_entity_poly.pdbx_seq_one_letter_code
_entity_poly.pdbx_strand_id
1 'polypeptide(L)'
;MSTVELKPCPFCGGDKRGINIRPYNPFDGYNGNVPMQRVCCLACGANIMRQDVMEAIEAWNKRTENERSTKESEEKRPKEHKMADY
;
A
#
# COMPACT_ATOMS: atom_id res chain seq x y z
N MET A 1 0.79 -25.49 6.13
CA MET A 1 0.73 -24.33 5.23
C MET A 1 0.54 -23.10 6.09
N SER A 2 1.52 -22.21 6.16
CA SER A 2 1.41 -20.96 6.91
C SER A 2 0.35 -20.08 6.24
N THR A 3 -0.78 -19.86 6.91
CA THR A 3 -1.84 -18.96 6.43
C THR A 3 -1.34 -17.52 6.55
N VAL A 4 -0.81 -16.95 5.46
CA VAL A 4 -0.32 -15.57 5.48
C VAL A 4 -1.52 -14.62 5.53
N GLU A 5 -1.67 -13.92 6.65
CA GLU A 5 -2.74 -12.94 6.85
C GLU A 5 -2.40 -11.59 6.20
N LEU A 6 -3.41 -10.94 5.64
CA LEU A 6 -3.32 -9.57 5.17
C LEU A 6 -3.38 -8.59 6.35
N LYS A 7 -2.44 -7.64 6.36
CA LYS A 7 -2.46 -6.50 7.27
C LYS A 7 -3.53 -5.47 6.84
N PRO A 8 -4.00 -4.60 7.77
CA PRO A 8 -4.95 -3.52 7.48
C PRO A 8 -4.48 -2.59 6.34
N CYS A 9 -5.37 -1.75 5.83
CA CYS A 9 -4.97 -0.81 4.78
C CYS A 9 -3.99 0.25 5.33
N PRO A 10 -2.80 0.42 4.72
CA PRO A 10 -1.87 1.47 5.16
C PRO A 10 -2.45 2.87 4.92
N PHE A 11 -3.09 3.06 3.77
CA PHE A 11 -3.52 4.39 3.33
C PHE A 11 -4.69 5.00 4.11
N CYS A 12 -5.63 4.18 4.58
CA CYS A 12 -6.84 4.67 5.26
C CYS A 12 -7.05 4.11 6.67
N GLY A 13 -6.18 3.22 7.14
CA GLY A 13 -6.34 2.52 8.42
C GLY A 13 -7.54 1.58 8.47
N GLY A 14 -8.18 1.29 7.32
CA GLY A 14 -9.37 0.43 7.24
C GLY A 14 -9.10 -1.01 7.69
N ASP A 15 -10.13 -1.66 8.24
CA ASP A 15 -10.09 -3.04 8.76
C ASP A 15 -9.55 -4.03 7.71
N LYS A 16 -8.79 -5.03 8.17
CA LYS A 16 -8.34 -6.18 7.37
C LYS A 16 -9.48 -6.89 6.65
N ARG A 17 -10.69 -6.89 7.22
CA ARG A 17 -11.91 -7.45 6.58
C ARG A 17 -12.32 -6.71 5.30
N GLY A 18 -11.87 -5.47 5.13
CA GLY A 18 -12.08 -4.66 3.94
C GLY A 18 -11.03 -4.90 2.85
N ILE A 19 -10.08 -5.83 3.04
CA ILE A 19 -9.05 -6.15 2.04
C ILE A 19 -9.44 -7.43 1.29
N ASN A 20 -9.50 -7.34 -0.03
CA ASN A 20 -9.85 -8.47 -0.90
C ASN A 20 -8.69 -8.84 -1.83
N ILE A 21 -8.51 -10.14 -2.04
CA ILE A 21 -7.66 -10.68 -3.11
C ILE A 21 -8.59 -11.22 -4.20
N ARG A 22 -8.39 -10.77 -5.44
CA ARG A 22 -9.14 -11.29 -6.59
C ARG A 22 -8.20 -11.53 -7.77
N PRO A 23 -8.43 -12.58 -8.56
CA PRO A 23 -7.80 -12.68 -9.86
C PRO A 23 -8.20 -11.48 -10.71
N TYR A 24 -7.24 -10.95 -11.44
CA TYR A 24 -7.41 -9.82 -12.33
C TYR A 24 -6.68 -10.13 -13.63
N ASN A 25 -7.39 -9.98 -14.75
CA ASN A 25 -6.79 -10.05 -16.07
C ASN A 25 -6.77 -8.63 -16.67
N PRO A 26 -5.61 -7.97 -16.77
CA PRO A 26 -5.51 -6.64 -17.38
C PRO A 26 -5.80 -6.65 -18.88
N PHE A 27 -5.76 -7.82 -19.54
CA PHE A 27 -5.90 -7.98 -20.97
C PHE A 27 -7.18 -8.74 -21.32
N ASP A 28 -8.27 -8.51 -20.60
CA ASP A 28 -9.56 -9.13 -20.91
C ASP A 28 -9.92 -8.88 -22.39
N GLY A 29 -9.80 -9.92 -23.24
CA GLY A 29 -9.96 -9.85 -24.70
C GLY A 29 -8.69 -9.90 -25.57
N TYR A 30 -7.47 -9.85 -25.00
CA TYR A 30 -6.22 -10.11 -25.73
C TYR A 30 -5.70 -11.50 -25.37
N ASN A 31 -5.16 -12.25 -26.34
CA ASN A 31 -4.62 -13.62 -26.16
C ASN A 31 -3.48 -13.75 -25.12
N GLY A 32 -3.08 -12.66 -24.46
CA GLY A 32 -2.15 -12.66 -23.33
C GLY A 32 -2.88 -12.89 -22.01
N ASN A 33 -3.27 -14.13 -21.72
CA ASN A 33 -3.85 -14.48 -20.43
C ASN A 33 -2.72 -14.54 -19.38
N VAL A 34 -2.32 -13.38 -18.84
CA VAL A 34 -1.35 -13.30 -17.74
C VAL A 34 -2.14 -13.17 -16.45
N PRO A 35 -2.39 -14.28 -15.72
CA PRO A 35 -3.15 -14.22 -14.50
C PRO A 35 -2.42 -13.34 -13.49
N MET A 36 -3.08 -12.27 -13.04
CA MET A 36 -2.60 -11.44 -11.95
C MET A 36 -3.52 -11.60 -10.74
N GLN A 37 -2.97 -11.35 -9.57
CA GLN A 37 -3.61 -11.33 -8.28
C GLN A 37 -3.64 -9.88 -7.81
N ARG A 38 -4.85 -9.36 -7.63
CA ARG A 38 -5.08 -7.99 -7.17
C ARG A 38 -5.47 -8.03 -5.70
N VAL A 39 -4.67 -7.39 -4.85
CA VAL A 39 -5.07 -7.06 -3.46
C VAL A 39 -5.63 -5.64 -3.46
N CYS A 40 -6.85 -5.45 -2.96
CA CYS A 40 -7.49 -4.13 -2.92
C CYS A 40 -8.20 -3.86 -1.59
N CYS A 41 -8.11 -2.61 -1.13
CA CYS A 41 -8.94 -2.10 -0.05
C CYS A 41 -10.27 -1.61 -0.61
N LEU A 42 -11.38 -2.15 -0.11
CA LEU A 42 -12.72 -1.73 -0.50
C LEU A 42 -13.12 -0.35 0.04
N ALA A 43 -12.47 0.12 1.11
CA ALA A 43 -12.80 1.41 1.73
C ALA A 43 -12.22 2.61 0.94
N CYS A 44 -10.98 2.51 0.47
CA CYS A 44 -10.28 3.62 -0.20
C CYS A 44 -9.86 3.33 -1.64
N GLY A 45 -10.05 2.11 -2.14
CA GLY A 45 -9.67 1.71 -3.51
C GLY A 45 -8.18 1.45 -3.73
N ALA A 46 -7.33 1.65 -2.71
CA ALA A 46 -5.91 1.35 -2.80
C ALA A 46 -5.68 -0.11 -3.19
N ASN A 47 -4.79 -0.35 -4.15
CA ASN A 47 -4.57 -1.70 -4.67
C ASN A 47 -3.12 -1.96 -5.11
N ILE A 48 -2.80 -3.24 -5.30
CA ILE A 48 -1.56 -3.74 -5.87
C ILE A 48 -1.87 -4.99 -6.71
N MET A 49 -1.09 -5.21 -7.76
CA MET A 49 -1.20 -6.38 -8.64
C MET A 49 0.15 -7.09 -8.73
N ARG A 50 0.14 -8.41 -8.60
CA ARG A 50 1.30 -9.30 -8.79
C ARG A 50 0.87 -10.57 -9.51
N GLN A 51 1.80 -11.31 -10.08
CA GLN A 51 1.47 -12.59 -10.74
C GLN A 51 1.16 -13.68 -9.70
N ASP A 52 1.89 -13.67 -8.59
CA ASP A 52 1.74 -14.64 -7.50
C ASP A 52 0.94 -14.06 -6.32
N VAL A 53 0.12 -14.90 -5.69
CA VAL A 53 -0.72 -14.51 -4.54
C VAL A 53 0.15 -14.15 -3.33
N MET A 54 1.20 -14.92 -3.05
CA MET A 54 2.08 -14.70 -1.91
C MET A 54 2.89 -13.43 -2.10
N GLU A 55 3.39 -13.19 -3.31
CA GLU A 55 4.05 -11.93 -3.66
C GLU A 55 3.09 -10.73 -3.49
N ALA A 56 1.83 -10.87 -3.89
CA ALA A 56 0.83 -9.82 -3.73
C ALA A 56 0.57 -9.49 -2.24
N ILE A 57 0.47 -10.52 -1.39
CA ILE A 57 0.28 -10.38 0.05
C ILE A 57 1.52 -9.77 0.71
N GLU A 58 2.72 -10.25 0.37
CA GLU A 58 3.98 -9.73 0.92
C GLU A 58 4.16 -8.25 0.55
N ALA A 59 3.93 -7.91 -0.71
CA ALA A 59 4.05 -6.53 -1.17
C ALA A 59 2.98 -5.61 -0.56
N TRP A 60 1.76 -6.11 -0.30
CA TRP A 60 0.77 -5.39 0.49
C TRP A 60 1.24 -5.15 1.94
N ASN A 61 1.70 -6.21 2.60
CA ASN A 61 2.15 -6.17 4.00
C ASN A 61 3.41 -5.31 4.20
N LYS A 62 4.30 -5.20 3.20
CA LYS A 62 5.44 -4.27 3.23
C LYS A 62 5.01 -2.80 3.30
N ARG A 63 3.93 -2.42 2.62
CA ARG A 63 3.44 -1.02 2.64
C ARG A 63 2.99 -0.60 4.04
N THR A 64 2.44 -1.52 4.82
CA THR A 64 2.01 -1.25 6.21
C THR A 64 3.15 -1.17 7.22
N GLU A 65 4.31 -1.74 6.89
CA GLU A 65 5.47 -1.73 7.79
C GLU A 65 6.24 -0.40 7.71
N ASN A 66 6.25 0.22 6.52
CA ASN A 66 6.96 1.48 6.29
C ASN A 66 6.30 2.71 6.96
N GLU A 67 5.02 2.62 7.38
CA GLU A 67 4.31 3.74 8.00
C GLU A 67 4.62 3.91 9.50
N ARG A 68 5.34 2.99 10.14
CA ARG A 68 5.73 3.17 11.54
C ARG A 68 6.94 4.09 11.73
N SER A 69 7.69 4.39 10.66
CA SER A 69 8.99 5.08 10.79
C SER A 69 8.99 6.57 10.42
N THR A 70 7.85 7.18 10.10
CA THR A 70 7.78 8.59 9.64
C THR A 70 7.14 9.57 10.63
N LYS A 71 6.84 9.17 11.88
CA LYS A 71 6.32 10.11 12.90
C LYS A 71 7.39 10.80 13.76
N GLU A 72 8.67 10.74 13.38
CA GLU A 72 9.78 11.26 14.22
C GLU A 72 10.69 12.30 13.55
N SER A 73 10.27 12.98 12.47
CA SER A 73 11.14 13.99 11.82
C SER A 73 10.50 15.36 11.52
N GLU A 74 9.31 15.67 12.04
CA GLU A 74 8.68 16.99 11.84
C GLU A 74 8.86 18.02 12.97
N GLU A 75 9.85 17.89 13.85
CA GLU A 75 10.11 18.93 14.87
C GLU A 75 11.56 19.44 14.90
N LYS A 76 11.79 20.52 14.13
CA LYS A 76 12.59 21.73 14.45
C LYS A 76 13.33 22.25 13.21
N ARG A 77 12.66 23.10 12.44
CA ARG A 77 13.35 24.09 11.61
C ARG A 77 12.94 25.49 12.09
N PRO A 78 13.77 26.18 12.93
CA PRO A 78 13.46 27.54 13.33
C PRO A 78 13.52 28.45 12.10
N LYS A 79 12.43 29.21 11.88
CA LYS A 79 12.38 30.30 10.89
C LYS A 79 12.88 31.57 11.57
N GLU A 80 14.17 31.85 11.49
CA GLU A 80 14.67 33.20 11.67
C GLU A 80 15.71 33.51 10.60
N HIS A 81 15.31 34.31 9.60
CA HIS A 81 16.24 35.12 8.85
C HIS A 81 15.71 36.55 8.90
N LYS A 82 16.14 37.30 9.91
CA LYS A 82 16.05 38.75 9.93
C LYS A 82 17.05 39.24 8.88
N MET A 83 16.57 39.73 7.73
CA MET A 83 17.39 40.57 6.87
C MET A 83 17.45 41.95 7.52
N ALA A 84 18.70 42.40 7.70
CA ALA A 84 19.09 43.59 8.42
C ALA A 84 18.66 44.89 7.73
N ASP A 85 18.64 45.92 8.56
CA ASP A 85 18.33 47.31 8.31
C ASP A 85 19.06 47.95 7.12
N TYR A 86 18.29 48.82 6.44
CA TYR A 86 18.61 50.09 5.75
C TYR A 86 19.86 50.21 4.86
#